data_AF-A0A940BXT9-F1
#
_entry.id   AF-A0A940BXT9-F1
#
_cell.length_a   1.000
_cell.length_b   1.000
_cell.length_c   1.000
_cell.angle_alpha   90.00
_cell.angle_beta   90.00
_cell.angle_gamma   90.00
#
_symmetry.space_group_name_H-M   'P 1'
#
loop_
_entity.id
_entity.type
_entity.pdbx_description
1 polymer ?
#
loop_
_entity_poly.entity_id
_entity_poly.type
_entity_poly.pdbx_seq_one_letter_code
_entity_poly.pdbx_strand_id
1 'polypeptide(L)'
;MKARALKRIALTLLAVWMICCFSGTDLAATKVSETVKLPVTGMKVTESYASGAYYTKLLTAMKNSAGQKARDRFVMIAKSQEGYKGSSKSTKLAGDGDKGIYTEYSNHRGVAGYDWCAAFVSWCGEAAGLSSSKVLPRSNYAGGKNSSGKAAWADPAGAGTVGTFHRVWSNDFSKYLSDYKPQPGDLCLFMKSSNTWSGTSHVEIVISVNDTQNSDGSWTFTTIGRNGNEVKQSTYKSNAPRSKNSSVRKFKGFYTPNWSAAAAWTASDVSGIVIPGASKTPGKPTLTVSAGTSNTETAFSWAKTSNTEYYTIRIYDSTGAEILLRGGIEGTTFSTQLNAGKYTAKLASVNNTAQEWTFSDVVSFTVAAAAPEPTPGFPGLDPAYAGIYLYNGTPVIVKNGRIDEDAEGLTRDAAHPDDWYYCSAGIVHTEVTQIVPYDTEWFYVKNGKLDTTMAAIVDYNGGKFAVAAGRLLREYNGLIQDPAGSDWYFVASGQAQTQYTGLAQYDGAWFYIVNGKLAVDFVGDVQYDGAWFHVDHGMLAL
;
A
#
# COMPACT_ATOMS: atom_id res chain seq x y z
N MET A 1 -32.10 -2.78 -12.64
CA MET A 1 -31.93 -1.58 -13.50
C MET A 1 -32.17 -0.34 -12.64
N LYS A 2 -31.14 0.50 -12.36
CA LYS A 2 -31.18 1.80 -11.62
C LYS A 2 -31.86 1.82 -10.22
N ALA A 3 -31.58 2.73 -9.28
CA ALA A 3 -30.34 3.40 -8.85
C ALA A 3 -30.63 4.11 -7.50
N ARG A 4 -29.65 4.11 -6.56
CA ARG A 4 -29.44 5.08 -5.45
C ARG A 4 -30.66 5.76 -4.78
N ALA A 5 -30.80 5.58 -3.46
CA ALA A 5 -30.57 6.66 -2.48
C ALA A 5 -30.85 6.21 -1.02
N LEU A 6 -29.82 6.26 -0.15
CA LEU A 6 -29.87 6.94 1.16
C LEU A 6 -28.49 6.92 1.83
N LYS A 7 -27.89 8.10 1.94
CA LYS A 7 -26.71 8.41 2.75
C LYS A 7 -27.09 9.63 3.60
N ARG A 8 -27.11 9.52 4.93
CA ARG A 8 -26.73 10.53 5.94
C ARG A 8 -27.25 10.16 7.34
N ILE A 9 -26.63 10.79 8.36
CA ILE A 9 -26.79 10.58 9.81
C ILE A 9 -26.04 9.29 10.27
N ALA A 10 -25.04 9.33 11.16
CA ALA A 10 -24.45 10.45 11.93
C ALA A 10 -22.90 10.45 11.87
N LEU A 11 -22.31 11.64 11.98
CA LEU A 11 -20.86 11.87 12.14
C LEU A 11 -20.63 12.89 13.26
N THR A 12 -20.59 12.40 14.50
CA THR A 12 -20.12 13.07 15.72
C THR A 12 -19.91 11.94 16.74
N LEU A 13 -18.77 11.71 17.37
CA LEU A 13 -17.75 12.64 17.88
C LEU A 13 -16.32 12.12 17.63
N LEU A 14 -15.36 13.05 17.56
CA LEU A 14 -13.93 12.75 17.46
C LEU A 14 -13.20 13.48 18.60
N ALA A 15 -12.17 12.82 19.16
CA ALA A 15 -11.17 13.32 20.11
C ALA A 15 -11.57 13.70 21.55
N VAL A 16 -11.14 12.85 22.50
CA VAL A 16 -10.39 13.31 23.69
C VAL A 16 -9.10 12.48 23.85
N TRP A 17 -7.98 13.17 23.62
CA TRP A 17 -6.60 12.98 24.11
C TRP A 17 -6.13 11.73 24.92
N MET A 18 -5.22 10.98 24.29
CA MET A 18 -3.83 10.61 24.69
C MET A 18 -3.28 10.75 26.14
N ILE A 19 -2.41 9.77 26.50
CA ILE A 19 -1.24 9.80 27.44
C ILE A 19 -1.58 9.68 28.95
N CYS A 20 -1.15 8.66 29.74
CA CYS A 20 0.25 8.33 30.09
C CYS A 20 0.45 7.01 30.89
N CYS A 21 1.73 6.60 31.07
CA CYS A 21 2.32 5.76 32.13
C CYS A 21 2.22 4.21 32.15
N PHE A 22 3.35 3.61 31.75
CA PHE A 22 3.97 2.32 32.11
C PHE A 22 3.86 1.84 33.57
N SER A 23 4.03 0.52 33.77
CA SER A 23 5.00 -0.02 34.77
C SER A 23 5.44 -1.46 34.45
N GLY A 24 6.67 -1.82 34.84
CA GLY A 24 7.28 -3.17 34.76
C GLY A 24 8.00 -3.50 33.43
N THR A 25 9.25 -3.99 33.40
CA THR A 25 10.22 -4.31 34.47
C THR A 25 11.67 -4.10 34.01
N ASP A 26 12.58 -3.84 34.95
CA ASP A 26 14.02 -3.62 34.73
C ASP A 26 14.79 -4.80 34.13
N LEU A 27 15.89 -4.47 33.43
CA LEU A 27 17.15 -5.21 33.51
C LEU A 27 18.33 -4.29 33.14
N ALA A 28 19.15 -3.95 34.13
CA ALA A 28 20.27 -3.02 33.96
C ALA A 28 21.61 -3.75 33.73
N ALA A 29 22.38 -3.32 32.72
CA ALA A 29 23.83 -3.51 32.67
C ALA A 29 24.48 -2.47 31.74
N THR A 30 25.19 -1.49 32.32
CA THR A 30 25.76 -0.34 31.60
C THR A 30 27.07 -0.69 30.90
N LYS A 31 27.22 -0.28 29.63
CA LYS A 31 28.52 0.20 29.11
C LYS A 31 28.34 1.24 28.01
N VAL A 32 28.67 2.48 28.34
CA VAL A 32 28.76 3.58 27.37
C VAL A 32 30.09 3.45 26.63
N SER A 33 30.04 3.45 25.30
CA SER A 33 31.14 3.93 24.48
C SER A 33 30.57 4.95 23.50
N GLU A 34 30.88 6.22 23.74
CA GLU A 34 30.51 7.29 22.81
C GLU A 34 31.17 7.04 21.46
N THR A 35 30.36 6.88 20.43
CA THR A 35 30.74 7.31 19.09
C THR A 35 29.61 8.19 18.60
N VAL A 36 29.79 9.50 18.76
CA VAL A 36 28.92 10.50 18.13
C VAL A 36 29.07 10.33 16.62
N LYS A 37 28.23 9.49 16.02
CA LYS A 37 28.03 9.48 14.58
C LYS A 37 27.42 10.83 14.24
N LEU A 38 28.26 11.74 13.73
CA LEU A 38 27.78 12.93 13.04
C LEU A 38 26.72 12.46 12.02
N PRO A 39 25.53 13.09 11.96
CA PRO A 39 24.58 12.78 10.92
C PRO A 39 25.22 13.16 9.59
N VAL A 40 25.69 12.15 8.85
CA VAL A 40 25.95 12.28 7.42
C VAL A 40 24.57 12.46 6.79
N THR A 41 24.15 13.70 6.60
CA THR A 41 22.86 14.02 6.01
C THR A 41 22.84 13.44 4.59
N GLY A 42 22.22 12.27 4.45
CA GLY A 42 22.17 11.55 3.19
C GLY A 42 21.62 12.44 2.08
N MET A 43 22.23 12.34 0.91
CA MET A 43 21.82 13.09 -0.27
C MET A 43 20.34 12.81 -0.54
N LYS A 44 19.50 13.85 -0.63
CA LYS A 44 18.12 13.71 -1.13
C LYS A 44 18.16 13.45 -2.63
N VAL A 45 18.43 12.21 -3.00
CA VAL A 45 18.18 11.69 -4.36
C VAL A 45 16.69 11.71 -4.64
N THR A 46 16.33 12.02 -5.88
CA THR A 46 14.94 11.85 -6.33
C THR A 46 14.66 10.43 -6.80
N GLU A 47 13.39 10.01 -6.74
CA GLU A 47 12.96 8.63 -7.05
C GLU A 47 13.39 8.17 -8.46
N SER A 48 13.45 9.09 -9.42
CA SER A 48 13.95 8.84 -10.79
C SER A 48 15.46 8.62 -10.89
N TYR A 49 16.26 9.09 -9.93
CA TYR A 49 17.70 8.81 -9.88
C TYR A 49 17.96 7.45 -9.23
N ALA A 50 17.26 7.14 -8.15
CA ALA A 50 17.44 5.94 -7.31
C ALA A 50 17.13 4.58 -8.00
N SER A 51 16.71 4.60 -9.27
CA SER A 51 16.34 3.42 -10.06
C SER A 51 17.15 3.25 -11.35
N GLY A 52 17.98 4.23 -11.73
CA GLY A 52 18.69 4.22 -13.02
C GLY A 52 19.98 3.39 -13.04
N ALA A 53 20.44 3.07 -14.26
CA ALA A 53 21.77 2.48 -14.53
C ALA A 53 22.94 3.29 -13.94
N TYR A 54 22.69 4.57 -13.64
CA TYR A 54 23.63 5.54 -13.09
C TYR A 54 23.80 5.45 -11.58
N TYR A 55 22.70 5.29 -10.86
CA TYR A 55 22.72 4.87 -9.46
C TYR A 55 23.38 3.51 -9.37
N THR A 56 22.95 2.52 -10.16
CA THR A 56 23.61 1.20 -10.31
C THR A 56 25.15 1.26 -10.44
N LYS A 57 25.70 2.11 -11.31
CA LYS A 57 27.16 2.29 -11.46
C LYS A 57 27.82 2.98 -10.27
N LEU A 58 27.23 4.07 -9.77
CA LEU A 58 27.70 4.76 -8.55
C LEU A 58 27.75 3.78 -7.38
N LEU A 59 26.65 3.06 -7.18
CA LEU A 59 26.50 2.04 -6.17
C LEU A 59 27.56 0.93 -6.35
N THR A 60 27.85 0.47 -7.57
CA THR A 60 28.88 -0.58 -7.81
C THR A 60 30.27 -0.08 -7.45
N ALA A 61 30.64 1.12 -7.90
CA ALA A 61 31.90 1.76 -7.54
C ALA A 61 32.00 1.97 -6.03
N MET A 62 30.88 2.35 -5.39
CA MET A 62 30.75 2.39 -3.95
C MET A 62 31.02 1.00 -3.34
N LYS A 63 30.25 -0.08 -3.59
CA LYS A 63 30.52 -1.44 -3.02
C LYS A 63 31.96 -1.89 -3.14
N ASN A 64 32.57 -1.73 -4.32
CA ASN A 64 33.95 -2.11 -4.59
C ASN A 64 34.97 -1.31 -3.76
N SER A 65 34.54 -0.18 -3.20
CA SER A 65 35.31 0.73 -2.36
C SER A 65 35.06 0.57 -0.86
N ALA A 66 34.29 -0.45 -0.45
CA ALA A 66 34.05 -0.78 0.97
C ALA A 66 35.37 -1.06 1.69
N GLY A 67 35.56 -0.45 2.87
CA GLY A 67 36.79 -0.50 3.65
C GLY A 67 37.95 0.35 3.12
N GLN A 68 37.85 0.96 1.92
CA GLN A 68 38.95 1.73 1.34
C GLN A 68 39.08 3.15 1.93
N LYS A 69 40.27 3.75 1.75
CA LYS A 69 40.53 5.13 2.18
C LYS A 69 39.65 6.08 1.37
N ALA A 70 39.29 7.23 1.97
CA ALA A 70 38.39 8.20 1.35
C ALA A 70 38.86 8.68 -0.04
N ARG A 71 40.18 8.73 -0.25
CA ARG A 71 40.81 9.07 -1.54
C ARG A 71 40.48 8.07 -2.65
N ASP A 72 40.55 6.78 -2.35
CA ASP A 72 40.32 5.71 -3.31
C ASP A 72 38.84 5.67 -3.70
N ARG A 73 37.95 5.80 -2.69
CA ARG A 73 36.50 5.94 -2.86
C ARG A 73 36.14 7.11 -3.77
N PHE A 74 36.72 8.28 -3.50
CA PHE A 74 36.53 9.49 -4.31
C PHE A 74 36.92 9.29 -5.78
N VAL A 75 38.06 8.63 -6.04
CA VAL A 75 38.50 8.28 -7.40
C VAL A 75 37.55 7.28 -8.08
N MET A 76 37.07 6.26 -7.37
CA MET A 76 36.17 5.25 -7.94
C MET A 76 34.77 5.81 -8.21
N ILE A 77 34.23 6.64 -7.32
CA ILE A 77 32.99 7.39 -7.53
C ILE A 77 33.13 8.29 -8.76
N ALA A 78 34.22 9.04 -8.87
CA ALA A 78 34.48 9.90 -10.03
C ALA A 78 34.58 9.09 -11.34
N LYS A 79 35.29 7.94 -11.36
CA LYS A 79 35.38 7.03 -12.51
C LYS A 79 34.03 6.44 -12.93
N SER A 80 33.12 6.15 -11.99
CA SER A 80 31.75 5.73 -12.33
C SER A 80 31.01 6.79 -13.17
N GLN A 81 31.48 8.04 -13.12
CA GLN A 81 30.99 9.23 -13.80
C GLN A 81 31.07 9.21 -15.34
N GLU A 82 31.93 8.38 -15.92
CA GLU A 82 32.37 8.55 -17.30
C GLU A 82 31.26 8.33 -18.36
N GLY A 83 31.17 9.28 -19.31
CA GLY A 83 30.24 9.27 -20.43
C GLY A 83 28.91 10.00 -20.20
N TYR A 84 28.67 10.57 -19.01
CA TYR A 84 27.37 11.15 -18.65
C TYR A 84 27.32 12.63 -19.01
N LYS A 85 26.17 13.17 -19.42
CA LYS A 85 26.05 14.59 -19.82
C LYS A 85 25.64 15.49 -18.65
N GLY A 86 26.19 16.70 -18.63
CA GLY A 86 25.83 17.72 -17.65
C GLY A 86 24.58 18.50 -18.06
N SER A 87 23.57 18.55 -17.19
CA SER A 87 22.45 19.48 -17.38
C SER A 87 22.96 20.92 -17.23
N SER A 88 22.59 21.78 -18.18
CA SER A 88 22.83 23.22 -18.12
C SER A 88 21.53 24.04 -18.04
N LYS A 89 20.36 23.40 -18.10
CA LYS A 89 19.07 24.06 -18.40
C LYS A 89 17.84 23.51 -17.68
N SER A 90 17.95 22.53 -16.78
CA SER A 90 16.79 21.97 -16.08
C SER A 90 17.06 21.71 -14.60
N THR A 91 16.19 22.25 -13.75
CA THR A 91 16.00 21.85 -12.34
C THR A 91 15.15 20.59 -12.19
N LYS A 92 14.37 20.24 -13.23
CA LYS A 92 13.61 18.99 -13.28
C LYS A 92 14.54 17.83 -13.66
N LEU A 93 14.57 16.81 -12.81
CA LEU A 93 15.10 15.51 -13.17
C LEU A 93 14.07 14.79 -14.03
N ALA A 94 14.52 14.24 -15.15
CA ALA A 94 13.75 13.34 -16.00
C ALA A 94 14.67 12.17 -16.33
N GLY A 95 14.37 11.01 -15.74
CA GLY A 95 15.05 9.74 -16.05
C GLY A 95 14.61 9.15 -17.39
N ASP A 96 13.43 9.54 -17.88
CA ASP A 96 12.81 9.05 -19.11
C ASP A 96 12.31 10.19 -20.00
N GLY A 97 12.43 10.00 -21.32
CA GLY A 97 11.82 10.88 -22.32
C GLY A 97 12.74 11.96 -22.92
N ASP A 98 13.45 11.57 -23.98
CA ASP A 98 14.06 12.43 -25.01
C ASP A 98 15.14 13.48 -24.64
N LYS A 99 16.34 13.22 -25.20
CA LYS A 99 17.41 14.19 -25.48
C LYS A 99 18.26 14.72 -24.31
N GLY A 100 18.63 13.82 -23.39
CA GLY A 100 19.94 13.89 -22.74
C GLY A 100 20.09 13.02 -21.48
N ILE A 101 21.22 12.31 -21.40
CA ILE A 101 21.65 11.59 -20.20
C ILE A 101 22.16 12.62 -19.17
N TYR A 102 21.37 13.00 -18.18
CA TYR A 102 21.71 14.12 -17.28
C TYR A 102 22.09 13.72 -15.85
N THR A 103 23.13 14.37 -15.31
CA THR A 103 23.64 14.21 -13.94
C THR A 103 23.03 15.18 -12.92
N GLU A 104 22.78 14.74 -11.68
CA GLU A 104 22.13 15.52 -10.60
C GLU A 104 22.99 16.66 -9.98
N TYR A 105 24.27 16.82 -10.37
CA TYR A 105 25.22 17.72 -9.70
C TYR A 105 24.78 19.19 -9.61
N SER A 106 23.98 19.69 -10.56
CA SER A 106 23.44 21.07 -10.53
C SER A 106 22.36 21.25 -9.44
N ASN A 107 21.56 20.21 -9.17
CA ASN A 107 20.53 20.24 -8.14
C ASN A 107 21.13 20.15 -6.73
N HIS A 108 22.27 19.45 -6.58
CA HIS A 108 22.96 19.24 -5.30
C HIS A 108 23.19 20.52 -4.48
N ARG A 109 23.40 21.68 -5.14
CA ARG A 109 23.57 22.99 -4.46
C ARG A 109 22.84 24.16 -5.15
N GLY A 110 21.87 23.88 -6.03
CA GLY A 110 21.10 24.91 -6.76
C GLY A 110 21.92 25.77 -7.73
N VAL A 111 23.02 25.24 -8.27
CA VAL A 111 24.00 26.01 -9.06
C VAL A 111 23.71 25.85 -10.56
N ALA A 112 23.46 26.96 -11.25
CA ALA A 112 23.10 26.97 -12.67
C ALA A 112 24.32 27.23 -13.59
N GLY A 113 24.51 26.38 -14.61
CA GLY A 113 25.37 26.70 -15.76
C GLY A 113 26.84 26.29 -15.65
N TYR A 114 27.75 27.26 -15.68
CA TYR A 114 29.19 27.07 -15.96
C TYR A 114 29.98 26.36 -14.85
N ASP A 115 29.41 26.23 -13.66
CA ASP A 115 30.10 25.79 -12.43
C ASP A 115 30.03 24.29 -12.18
N TRP A 116 29.47 23.54 -13.14
CA TRP A 116 29.34 22.08 -13.12
C TRP A 116 30.63 21.37 -12.68
N CYS A 117 31.81 21.89 -13.04
CA CYS A 117 33.09 21.28 -12.67
C CYS A 117 33.35 21.27 -11.16
N ALA A 118 33.05 22.36 -10.46
CA ALA A 118 33.14 22.41 -9.00
C ALA A 118 32.02 21.58 -8.35
N ALA A 119 30.81 21.64 -8.91
CA ALA A 119 29.67 20.86 -8.41
C ALA A 119 29.91 19.34 -8.50
N PHE A 120 30.45 18.84 -9.62
CA PHE A 120 30.85 17.44 -9.80
C PHE A 120 31.87 16.99 -8.75
N VAL A 121 32.90 17.82 -8.50
CA VAL A 121 33.95 17.52 -7.53
C VAL A 121 33.42 17.52 -6.09
N SER A 122 32.61 18.52 -5.71
CA SER A 122 31.93 18.55 -4.41
C SER A 122 31.05 17.32 -4.21
N TRP A 123 30.24 16.98 -5.22
CA TRP A 123 29.34 15.83 -5.19
C TRP A 123 30.10 14.51 -5.02
N CYS A 124 31.17 14.28 -5.80
CA CYS A 124 32.00 13.08 -5.67
C CYS A 124 32.61 12.97 -4.27
N GLY A 125 33.02 14.08 -3.65
CA GLY A 125 33.65 14.08 -2.34
C GLY A 125 32.65 13.87 -1.20
N GLU A 126 31.46 14.47 -1.27
CA GLU A 126 30.38 14.21 -0.31
C GLU A 126 29.92 12.75 -0.39
N ALA A 127 29.79 12.18 -1.60
CA ALA A 127 29.54 10.75 -1.78
C ALA A 127 30.70 9.87 -1.27
N ALA A 128 31.94 10.38 -1.28
CA ALA A 128 33.10 9.73 -0.64
C ALA A 128 33.20 9.99 0.88
N GLY A 129 32.17 10.55 1.52
CA GLY A 129 32.13 10.77 2.97
C GLY A 129 33.03 11.89 3.49
N LEU A 130 33.54 12.76 2.63
CA LEU A 130 34.15 14.02 3.07
C LEU A 130 33.05 15.02 3.44
N SER A 131 33.24 15.75 4.53
CA SER A 131 32.24 16.74 5.00
C SER A 131 31.95 17.83 3.95
N SER A 132 30.68 18.24 3.85
CA SER A 132 30.21 19.27 2.90
C SER A 132 30.81 20.66 3.13
N SER A 133 31.40 20.91 4.31
CA SER A 133 32.22 22.10 4.62
C SER A 133 33.71 21.95 4.25
N LYS A 134 34.13 20.76 3.82
CA LYS A 134 35.51 20.40 3.46
C LYS A 134 35.67 20.10 1.96
N VAL A 135 34.63 19.67 1.24
CA VAL A 135 34.63 19.52 -0.23
C VAL A 135 34.10 20.75 -0.95
N LEU A 136 34.86 21.84 -0.84
CA LEU A 136 34.75 23.06 -1.63
C LEU A 136 33.64 24.06 -1.20
N PRO A 137 33.92 25.37 -1.30
CA PRO A 137 33.02 26.45 -0.91
C PRO A 137 31.84 26.64 -1.88
N ARG A 138 30.73 27.18 -1.35
CA ARG A 138 29.44 27.43 -2.03
C ARG A 138 29.46 28.61 -3.05
N SER A 139 30.57 28.90 -3.71
CA SER A 139 30.67 30.06 -4.61
C SER A 139 30.44 29.70 -6.08
N ASN A 140 29.68 30.53 -6.80
CA ASN A 140 29.22 30.37 -8.19
C ASN A 140 30.33 30.52 -9.26
N TYR A 141 31.54 30.04 -8.99
CA TYR A 141 32.63 29.79 -9.94
C TYR A 141 33.67 28.90 -9.25
N ALA A 142 34.40 28.08 -10.01
CA ALA A 142 35.71 27.57 -9.54
C ALA A 142 36.68 28.72 -9.19
N GLY A 143 36.40 29.95 -9.63
CA GLY A 143 37.09 31.18 -9.28
C GLY A 143 36.28 32.12 -8.38
N GLY A 144 35.19 31.64 -7.79
CA GLY A 144 34.13 32.49 -7.23
C GLY A 144 34.64 33.24 -6.02
N LYS A 145 34.48 34.56 -6.00
CA LYS A 145 35.03 35.37 -4.93
C LYS A 145 34.33 35.05 -3.60
N ASN A 146 35.10 34.85 -2.55
CA ASN A 146 34.62 34.86 -1.17
C ASN A 146 34.16 36.29 -0.79
N SER A 147 33.63 36.45 0.41
CA SER A 147 33.18 37.75 0.95
C SER A 147 34.26 38.85 1.01
N SER A 148 35.54 38.50 0.85
CA SER A 148 36.69 39.41 0.78
C SER A 148 37.28 39.56 -0.63
N GLY A 149 36.54 39.18 -1.67
CA GLY A 149 36.90 39.46 -3.07
C GLY A 149 37.99 38.57 -3.67
N LYS A 150 38.47 37.55 -2.94
CA LYS A 150 39.47 36.57 -3.40
C LYS A 150 38.76 35.30 -3.88
N ALA A 151 39.22 34.66 -4.96
CA ALA A 151 38.62 33.39 -5.38
C ALA A 151 38.55 32.41 -4.19
N ALA A 152 37.50 31.61 -4.07
CA ALA A 152 37.30 30.77 -2.90
C ALA A 152 38.28 29.57 -2.84
N TRP A 153 39.08 29.41 -3.89
CA TRP A 153 40.25 28.53 -4.00
C TRP A 153 41.58 29.26 -3.83
N ALA A 154 41.56 30.59 -3.68
CA ALA A 154 42.73 31.41 -3.40
C ALA A 154 42.89 31.57 -1.88
N ASP A 155 43.75 30.73 -1.31
CA ASP A 155 44.36 30.89 0.02
C ASP A 155 44.89 32.33 0.22
N PRO A 156 44.87 32.79 1.48
CA PRO A 156 46.15 33.18 2.06
C PRO A 156 46.27 32.81 3.55
N ALA A 157 47.26 31.97 3.87
CA ALA A 157 47.82 31.75 5.21
C ALA A 157 46.83 31.38 6.34
N GLY A 158 45.61 30.92 6.02
CA GLY A 158 44.55 30.66 7.02
C GLY A 158 43.74 29.38 6.80
N ALA A 159 43.91 28.69 5.66
CA ALA A 159 43.14 27.50 5.31
C ALA A 159 43.73 26.17 5.82
N GLY A 160 44.48 26.20 6.93
CA GLY A 160 45.27 25.06 7.46
C GLY A 160 44.49 23.83 7.93
N THR A 161 43.18 23.72 7.63
CA THR A 161 42.31 22.62 8.08
C THR A 161 41.55 21.92 6.95
N VAL A 162 41.84 22.21 5.67
CA VAL A 162 41.09 21.67 4.50
C VAL A 162 41.94 20.94 3.46
N GLY A 163 43.21 21.30 3.26
CA GLY A 163 44.07 20.63 2.27
C GLY A 163 45.35 21.40 1.96
N THR A 164 46.18 20.85 1.07
CA THR A 164 47.48 21.43 0.67
C THR A 164 47.47 21.82 -0.81
N PHE A 165 47.93 23.04 -1.12
CA PHE A 165 48.11 23.48 -2.51
C PHE A 165 49.54 23.23 -2.98
N HIS A 166 49.69 22.44 -4.03
CA HIS A 166 50.96 22.20 -4.70
C HIS A 166 50.99 22.98 -6.02
N ARG A 167 51.82 24.02 -6.08
CA ARG A 167 52.09 24.73 -7.34
C ARG A 167 53.03 23.88 -8.17
N VAL A 168 52.73 23.74 -9.45
CA VAL A 168 53.48 22.94 -10.43
C VAL A 168 53.61 23.68 -11.77
N TRP A 169 53.23 24.96 -11.79
CA TRP A 169 53.43 25.89 -12.90
C TRP A 169 53.89 27.25 -12.36
N SER A 170 54.72 27.94 -13.14
CA SER A 170 55.29 29.25 -12.85
C SER A 170 55.13 30.17 -14.06
N ASN A 171 55.03 31.49 -13.82
CA ASN A 171 55.12 32.49 -14.90
C ASN A 171 56.50 32.47 -15.59
N ASP A 172 57.52 32.02 -14.86
CA ASP A 172 58.87 31.75 -15.36
C ASP A 172 58.94 30.26 -15.77
N PHE A 173 58.80 29.98 -17.07
CA PHE A 173 58.83 28.63 -17.63
C PHE A 173 60.19 27.92 -17.48
N SER A 174 61.24 28.61 -17.03
CA SER A 174 62.52 27.97 -16.67
C SER A 174 62.52 27.43 -15.24
N LYS A 175 61.60 27.88 -14.38
CA LYS A 175 61.50 27.51 -12.96
C LYS A 175 60.28 26.62 -12.72
N TYR A 176 60.44 25.35 -13.03
CA TYR A 176 59.53 24.31 -12.58
C TYR A 176 59.69 24.13 -11.06
N LEU A 177 58.66 24.51 -10.31
CA LEU A 177 58.53 24.17 -8.89
C LEU A 177 57.85 22.79 -8.83
N SER A 178 58.61 21.71 -8.98
CA SER A 178 58.03 20.38 -9.30
C SER A 178 58.65 19.20 -8.58
N ASP A 179 58.62 19.22 -7.25
CA ASP A 179 58.91 18.03 -6.42
C ASP A 179 57.66 17.17 -6.16
N TYR A 180 56.47 17.67 -6.53
CA TYR A 180 55.21 17.01 -6.27
C TYR A 180 54.82 16.03 -7.40
N LYS A 181 54.99 14.72 -7.15
CA LYS A 181 54.30 13.67 -7.92
C LYS A 181 52.79 13.79 -7.65
N PRO A 182 51.94 14.03 -8.67
CA PRO A 182 50.50 14.05 -8.50
C PRO A 182 50.01 12.68 -8.02
N GLN A 183 48.86 12.65 -7.36
CA GLN A 183 48.28 11.44 -6.79
C GLN A 183 46.80 11.32 -7.19
N PRO A 184 46.27 10.10 -7.41
CA PRO A 184 44.84 9.90 -7.56
C PRO A 184 44.06 10.54 -6.40
N GLY A 185 43.00 11.27 -6.71
CA GLY A 185 42.19 12.03 -5.78
C GLY A 185 42.60 13.51 -5.62
N ASP A 186 43.75 13.93 -6.15
CA ASP A 186 44.10 15.35 -6.19
C ASP A 186 43.18 16.11 -7.15
N LEU A 187 43.00 17.41 -6.91
CA LEU A 187 42.21 18.29 -7.76
C LEU A 187 43.13 19.10 -8.68
N CYS A 188 42.99 18.90 -9.98
CA CYS A 188 43.72 19.58 -11.03
C CYS A 188 43.03 20.92 -11.38
N LEU A 189 43.73 22.05 -11.22
CA LEU A 189 43.15 23.39 -11.38
C LEU A 189 43.62 24.07 -12.67
N PHE A 190 42.66 24.55 -13.48
CA PHE A 190 42.94 25.23 -14.75
C PHE A 190 42.39 26.66 -14.79
N MET A 191 43.11 27.60 -15.40
CA MET A 191 42.78 29.03 -15.48
C MET A 191 42.68 29.57 -16.92
N LYS A 192 41.73 30.47 -17.17
CA LYS A 192 41.48 31.10 -18.49
C LYS A 192 42.53 32.17 -18.87
N SER A 193 43.30 32.70 -17.92
CA SER A 193 44.40 33.65 -18.16
C SER A 193 45.53 33.46 -17.13
N SER A 194 46.71 34.05 -17.36
CA SER A 194 47.94 33.66 -16.64
C SER A 194 48.14 34.28 -15.25
N ASN A 195 47.73 35.54 -15.03
CA ASN A 195 48.44 36.39 -14.06
C ASN A 195 47.79 36.61 -12.68
N THR A 196 46.61 36.08 -12.38
CA THR A 196 46.05 36.18 -11.01
C THR A 196 45.54 34.84 -10.50
N TRP A 197 45.53 34.67 -9.18
CA TRP A 197 44.94 33.49 -8.54
C TRP A 197 43.44 33.67 -8.23
N SER A 198 42.90 34.86 -8.53
CA SER A 198 41.53 35.29 -8.31
C SER A 198 40.50 34.72 -9.31
N GLY A 199 40.74 33.55 -9.92
CA GLY A 199 39.82 33.02 -10.93
C GLY A 199 40.15 31.66 -11.55
N THR A 200 40.10 30.55 -10.79
CA THR A 200 40.14 29.22 -11.42
C THR A 200 38.93 29.05 -12.33
N SER A 201 39.13 28.52 -13.53
CA SER A 201 38.11 28.44 -14.58
C SER A 201 37.67 27.01 -14.90
N HIS A 202 38.26 26.02 -14.22
CA HIS A 202 37.91 24.59 -14.30
C HIS A 202 38.61 23.82 -13.19
N VAL A 203 37.99 22.73 -12.73
CA VAL A 203 38.62 21.73 -11.87
C VAL A 203 38.27 20.33 -12.35
N GLU A 204 39.23 19.41 -12.25
CA GLU A 204 39.07 17.99 -12.59
C GLU A 204 39.74 17.12 -11.51
N ILE A 205 39.31 15.87 -11.36
CA ILE A 205 39.84 14.93 -10.35
C ILE A 205 40.95 14.09 -11.00
N VAL A 206 42.15 14.03 -10.43
CA VAL A 206 43.21 13.10 -10.88
C VAL A 206 42.78 11.67 -10.55
N ILE A 207 42.86 10.75 -11.53
CA ILE A 207 42.36 9.37 -11.39
C ILE A 207 43.40 8.29 -11.72
N SER A 208 44.51 8.67 -12.35
CA SER A 208 45.73 7.87 -12.52
C SER A 208 46.90 8.79 -12.84
N VAL A 209 48.12 8.33 -12.55
CA VAL A 209 49.39 9.04 -12.78
C VAL A 209 50.39 7.99 -13.24
N ASN A 210 51.16 8.27 -14.29
CA ASN A 210 52.19 7.35 -14.76
C ASN A 210 53.26 7.17 -13.66
N ASP A 211 53.76 5.95 -13.49
CA ASP A 211 54.72 5.66 -12.43
C ASP A 211 56.12 6.23 -12.70
N THR A 212 56.47 6.39 -13.97
CA THR A 212 57.73 7.00 -14.43
C THR A 212 57.54 8.49 -14.71
N GLN A 213 58.44 9.32 -14.17
CA GLN A 213 58.53 10.74 -14.50
C GLN A 213 59.05 10.89 -15.94
N ASN A 214 58.56 11.89 -16.67
CA ASN A 214 59.08 12.21 -18.01
C ASN A 214 60.51 12.77 -17.89
N SER A 215 61.30 12.66 -18.97
CA SER A 215 62.67 13.19 -19.05
C SER A 215 62.78 14.72 -18.89
N ASP A 216 61.66 15.45 -19.01
CA ASP A 216 61.55 16.89 -18.79
C ASP A 216 61.12 17.25 -17.35
N GLY A 217 61.15 16.29 -16.43
CA GLY A 217 60.72 16.45 -15.04
C GLY A 217 59.19 16.46 -14.84
N SER A 218 58.39 16.35 -15.91
CA SER A 218 56.93 16.37 -15.77
C SER A 218 56.34 15.01 -15.42
N TRP A 219 55.16 15.03 -14.79
CA TRP A 219 54.35 13.85 -14.58
C TRP A 219 53.24 13.79 -15.63
N THR A 220 53.05 12.63 -16.25
CA THR A 220 51.87 12.36 -17.08
C THR A 220 50.77 11.79 -16.20
N PHE A 221 49.57 12.34 -16.28
CA PHE A 221 48.44 11.95 -15.44
C PHE A 221 47.12 12.08 -16.19
N THR A 222 46.14 11.29 -15.79
CA THR A 222 44.78 11.35 -16.32
C THR A 222 43.85 11.90 -15.25
N THR A 223 43.02 12.86 -15.63
CA THR A 223 41.94 13.39 -14.81
C THR A 223 40.58 12.89 -15.31
N ILE A 224 39.52 13.12 -14.53
CA ILE A 224 38.13 13.04 -14.97
C ILE A 224 37.38 14.32 -14.58
N GLY A 225 36.53 14.80 -15.49
CA GLY A 225 35.73 16.00 -15.30
C GLY A 225 34.96 16.39 -16.55
N ARG A 226 34.44 17.63 -16.61
CA ARG A 226 33.64 18.08 -17.76
C ARG A 226 34.52 18.36 -18.97
N ASN A 227 34.29 17.64 -20.06
CA ASN A 227 34.85 17.99 -21.36
C ASN A 227 33.72 18.15 -22.39
N GLY A 228 33.39 19.40 -22.71
CA GLY A 228 32.21 19.75 -23.50
C GLY A 228 30.91 19.52 -22.73
N ASN A 229 30.06 18.63 -23.24
CA ASN A 229 28.76 18.32 -22.65
C ASN A 229 28.78 17.12 -21.71
N GLU A 230 29.87 16.35 -21.62
CA GLU A 230 29.91 15.09 -20.85
C GLU A 230 31.16 14.94 -19.97
N VAL A 231 31.07 14.00 -19.03
CA VAL A 231 32.19 13.58 -18.17
C VAL A 231 33.14 12.74 -19.01
N LYS A 232 34.40 13.14 -19.10
CA LYS A 232 35.44 12.38 -19.81
C LYS A 232 36.70 12.28 -18.98
N GLN A 233 37.44 11.20 -19.21
CA GLN A 233 38.86 11.18 -18.89
C GLN A 233 39.65 12.12 -19.82
N SER A 234 40.74 12.69 -19.34
CA SER A 234 41.66 13.50 -20.15
C SER A 234 43.08 13.42 -19.58
N THR A 235 44.05 13.14 -20.45
CA THR A 235 45.46 12.95 -20.06
C THR A 235 46.27 14.22 -20.32
N TYR A 236 47.11 14.60 -19.35
CA TYR A 236 47.92 15.82 -19.35
C TYR A 236 49.35 15.51 -18.92
N LYS A 237 50.30 16.39 -19.28
CA LYS A 237 51.60 16.50 -18.60
C LYS A 237 51.58 17.69 -17.66
N SER A 238 52.22 17.58 -16.49
CA SER A 238 52.22 18.64 -15.46
C SER A 238 52.88 19.94 -15.88
N ASN A 239 53.66 19.95 -16.96
CA ASN A 239 54.29 21.14 -17.55
C ASN A 239 53.64 21.61 -18.87
N ALA A 240 52.63 20.91 -19.40
CA ALA A 240 52.17 21.12 -20.78
C ALA A 240 51.52 22.49 -21.02
N PRO A 241 52.08 23.35 -21.89
CA PRO A 241 51.44 24.60 -22.29
C PRO A 241 50.32 24.31 -23.29
N ARG A 242 49.07 24.28 -22.82
CA ARG A 242 47.91 24.16 -23.72
C ARG A 242 47.87 25.39 -24.67
N SER A 243 47.72 25.14 -25.97
CA SER A 243 48.12 26.01 -27.10
C SER A 243 47.52 27.43 -27.13
N LYS A 244 48.19 28.36 -27.82
CA LYS A 244 47.86 29.80 -27.82
C LYS A 244 46.54 30.21 -28.51
N ASN A 245 45.90 29.38 -29.33
CA ASN A 245 44.70 29.78 -30.10
C ASN A 245 43.37 29.35 -29.47
N SER A 246 42.52 30.36 -29.18
CA SER A 246 41.11 30.30 -28.76
C SER A 246 40.77 29.59 -27.42
N SER A 247 40.35 30.38 -26.43
CA SER A 247 39.62 29.92 -25.21
C SER A 247 40.34 28.92 -24.27
N VAL A 248 41.66 28.79 -24.37
CA VAL A 248 42.42 27.70 -23.75
C VAL A 248 42.74 27.92 -22.26
N ARG A 249 42.49 26.89 -21.43
CA ARG A 249 42.77 26.90 -19.99
C ARG A 249 44.19 26.38 -19.69
N LYS A 250 44.98 27.12 -18.92
CA LYS A 250 46.35 26.77 -18.46
C LYS A 250 46.30 26.05 -17.11
N PHE A 251 47.18 25.08 -16.91
CA PHE A 251 47.35 24.38 -15.63
C PHE A 251 48.09 25.28 -14.61
N LYS A 252 47.74 25.20 -13.32
CA LYS A 252 48.34 26.06 -12.26
C LYS A 252 48.79 25.33 -11.00
N GLY A 253 48.15 24.23 -10.64
CA GLY A 253 48.44 23.53 -9.40
C GLY A 253 47.52 22.35 -9.16
N PHE A 254 47.98 21.48 -8.26
CA PHE A 254 47.14 20.47 -7.62
C PHE A 254 46.69 20.99 -6.25
N TYR A 255 45.49 20.61 -5.86
CA TYR A 255 45.02 20.74 -4.49
C TYR A 255 44.76 19.34 -3.93
N THR A 256 45.40 19.05 -2.81
CA THR A 256 45.31 17.78 -2.08
C THR A 256 44.28 17.95 -0.96
N PRO A 257 43.08 17.35 -1.04
CA PRO A 257 42.10 17.44 0.04
C PRO A 257 42.63 16.82 1.35
N ASN A 258 42.21 17.33 2.50
CA ASN A 258 42.54 16.70 3.77
C ASN A 258 41.73 15.42 3.99
N TRP A 259 42.31 14.29 3.60
CA TRP A 259 41.72 12.96 3.71
C TRP A 259 41.53 12.45 5.15
N SER A 260 42.16 13.05 6.16
CA SER A 260 41.98 12.61 7.57
C SER A 260 40.64 13.02 8.17
N ALA A 261 39.94 13.99 7.56
CA ALA A 261 38.62 14.43 8.00
C ALA A 261 37.46 13.54 7.49
N ALA A 262 37.75 12.50 6.71
CA ALA A 262 36.75 11.51 6.27
C ALA A 262 37.01 10.16 6.94
N ALA A 263 36.01 9.67 7.66
CA ALA A 263 36.04 8.31 8.22
C ALA A 263 36.19 7.27 7.09
N ALA A 264 36.85 6.15 7.38
CA ALA A 264 36.81 4.97 6.52
C ALA A 264 35.36 4.49 6.39
N TRP A 265 34.96 4.12 5.18
CA TRP A 265 33.59 3.72 4.89
C TRP A 265 33.49 2.21 4.98
N THR A 266 32.46 1.74 5.68
CA THR A 266 32.33 0.36 6.14
C THR A 266 31.32 -0.41 5.29
N ALA A 267 31.29 -1.73 5.46
CA ALA A 267 30.24 -2.55 4.85
C ALA A 267 28.82 -2.21 5.36
N SER A 268 28.68 -1.59 6.54
CA SER A 268 27.38 -1.07 7.01
C SER A 268 27.02 0.30 6.43
N ASP A 269 27.96 1.02 5.84
CA ASP A 269 27.66 2.25 5.09
C ASP A 269 27.23 1.96 3.63
N VAL A 270 27.30 0.69 3.16
CA VAL A 270 26.61 0.19 1.95
C VAL A 270 25.32 -0.56 2.22
N SER A 271 25.01 -0.99 3.44
CA SER A 271 23.85 -1.86 3.63
C SER A 271 22.51 -1.16 3.36
N GLY A 272 22.49 0.18 3.34
CA GLY A 272 21.36 0.99 2.85
C GLY A 272 21.37 1.29 1.34
N ILE A 273 22.19 0.59 0.55
CA ILE A 273 22.52 0.90 -0.84
C ILE A 273 22.48 -0.42 -1.67
N VAL A 274 21.53 -0.53 -2.61
CA VAL A 274 21.13 -1.81 -3.28
C VAL A 274 21.81 -2.00 -4.64
N ILE A 275 22.63 -3.06 -4.85
CA ILE A 275 23.64 -3.07 -5.93
C ILE A 275 23.94 -4.43 -6.63
N PRO A 276 23.81 -4.52 -7.98
CA PRO A 276 24.98 -4.56 -8.90
C PRO A 276 25.37 -5.89 -9.60
N GLY A 277 25.61 -6.99 -8.89
CA GLY A 277 25.73 -8.37 -9.44
C GLY A 277 26.72 -8.69 -10.59
N ALA A 278 26.52 -9.87 -11.20
CA ALA A 278 27.18 -10.48 -12.37
C ALA A 278 26.14 -11.32 -13.15
N SER A 279 26.39 -11.73 -14.41
CA SER A 279 25.40 -12.24 -15.42
C SER A 279 24.05 -12.66 -14.84
N LYS A 280 23.01 -11.87 -15.15
CA LYS A 280 21.94 -11.66 -14.20
C LYS A 280 20.56 -12.12 -14.64
N THR A 281 20.41 -12.61 -15.87
CA THR A 281 19.09 -12.97 -16.40
C THR A 281 18.50 -14.09 -15.56
N PRO A 282 17.33 -13.88 -14.91
CA PRO A 282 16.74 -14.88 -14.04
C PRO A 282 16.40 -16.16 -14.81
N GLY A 283 16.53 -17.33 -14.19
CA GLY A 283 15.99 -18.57 -14.77
C GLY A 283 14.46 -18.49 -14.91
N LYS A 284 13.87 -19.14 -15.92
CA LYS A 284 12.41 -19.18 -16.10
C LYS A 284 11.76 -19.93 -14.93
N PRO A 285 10.84 -19.32 -14.16
CA PRO A 285 10.16 -20.01 -13.07
C PRO A 285 9.00 -20.86 -13.59
N THR A 286 8.66 -21.89 -12.83
CA THR A 286 7.44 -22.69 -13.01
C THR A 286 6.55 -22.49 -11.79
N LEU A 287 5.36 -21.93 -12.00
CA LEU A 287 4.40 -21.60 -10.93
C LEU A 287 3.44 -22.78 -10.71
N THR A 288 3.27 -23.19 -9.46
CA THR A 288 2.24 -24.14 -9.02
C THR A 288 1.28 -23.43 -8.08
N VAL A 289 -0.03 -23.71 -8.20
CA VAL A 289 -1.09 -23.08 -7.39
C VAL A 289 -1.89 -24.17 -6.67
N SER A 290 -2.02 -24.04 -5.36
CA SER A 290 -2.97 -24.78 -4.54
C SER A 290 -4.07 -23.81 -4.12
N ALA A 291 -5.21 -23.87 -4.81
CA ALA A 291 -6.33 -22.98 -4.56
C ALA A 291 -6.92 -23.19 -3.16
N GLY A 292 -7.11 -22.09 -2.43
CA GLY A 292 -7.86 -22.07 -1.18
C GLY A 292 -9.34 -21.78 -1.39
N THR A 293 -9.97 -21.24 -0.35
CA THR A 293 -11.35 -20.74 -0.33
C THR A 293 -11.35 -19.22 -0.10
N SER A 294 -12.49 -18.57 0.10
CA SER A 294 -12.51 -17.12 0.39
C SER A 294 -12.14 -16.75 1.84
N ASN A 295 -11.88 -17.72 2.70
CA ASN A 295 -11.37 -17.57 4.08
C ASN A 295 -10.04 -18.30 4.35
N THR A 296 -9.61 -19.22 3.47
CA THR A 296 -8.29 -19.87 3.55
C THR A 296 -7.39 -19.38 2.42
N GLU A 297 -6.11 -19.14 2.72
CA GLU A 297 -5.21 -18.54 1.73
C GLU A 297 -5.02 -19.46 0.51
N THR A 298 -4.96 -18.86 -0.68
CA THR A 298 -4.46 -19.56 -1.87
C THR A 298 -2.94 -19.56 -1.84
N ALA A 299 -2.35 -20.76 -1.91
CA ALA A 299 -0.92 -20.95 -1.83
C ALA A 299 -0.29 -21.11 -3.22
N PHE A 300 0.81 -20.39 -3.44
CA PHE A 300 1.61 -20.37 -4.65
C PHE A 300 3.01 -20.88 -4.32
N SER A 301 3.58 -21.74 -5.17
CA SER A 301 4.91 -22.31 -4.97
C SER A 301 5.66 -22.49 -6.30
N TRP A 302 7.00 -22.47 -6.22
CA TRP A 302 7.90 -22.61 -7.37
C TRP A 302 9.28 -23.12 -6.92
N ALA A 303 10.06 -23.68 -7.85
CA ALA A 303 11.46 -24.01 -7.58
C ALA A 303 12.36 -22.76 -7.62
N LYS A 304 13.45 -22.75 -6.84
CA LYS A 304 14.42 -21.64 -6.87
C LYS A 304 15.16 -21.60 -8.21
N THR A 305 15.00 -20.52 -8.96
CA THR A 305 15.68 -20.28 -10.23
C THR A 305 17.03 -19.59 -10.07
N SER A 306 17.95 -19.83 -11.01
CA SER A 306 19.27 -19.19 -11.08
C SER A 306 19.16 -17.68 -11.25
N ASN A 307 20.21 -16.95 -10.82
CA ASN A 307 20.34 -15.49 -10.97
C ASN A 307 19.11 -14.69 -10.51
N THR A 308 18.32 -15.22 -9.58
CA THR A 308 17.07 -14.61 -9.12
C THR A 308 17.28 -14.05 -7.72
N GLU A 309 17.03 -12.77 -7.55
CA GLU A 309 17.11 -12.09 -6.24
C GLU A 309 15.81 -12.21 -5.49
N TYR A 310 14.69 -12.03 -6.19
CA TYR A 310 13.35 -12.20 -5.67
C TYR A 310 12.38 -12.57 -6.79
N TYR A 311 11.16 -12.93 -6.43
CA TYR A 311 10.07 -13.18 -7.36
C TYR A 311 8.98 -12.10 -7.25
N THR A 312 8.29 -11.89 -8.36
CA THR A 312 7.11 -11.03 -8.45
C THR A 312 5.95 -11.82 -9.01
N ILE A 313 4.91 -12.03 -8.21
CA ILE A 313 3.67 -12.65 -8.66
C ILE A 313 2.64 -11.57 -9.01
N ARG A 314 1.89 -11.82 -10.09
CA ARG A 314 0.75 -11.03 -10.54
C ARG A 314 -0.46 -11.94 -10.66
N ILE A 315 -1.59 -11.51 -10.12
CA ILE A 315 -2.87 -12.21 -10.16
C ILE A 315 -3.90 -11.31 -10.85
N TYR A 316 -4.63 -11.89 -11.80
CA TYR A 316 -5.68 -11.24 -12.57
C TYR A 316 -7.02 -11.91 -12.31
N ASP A 317 -8.08 -11.11 -12.24
CA ASP A 317 -9.45 -11.63 -12.16
C ASP A 317 -9.98 -12.13 -13.52
N SER A 318 -11.21 -12.63 -13.52
CA SER A 318 -11.91 -13.11 -14.72
C SER A 318 -12.16 -12.05 -15.82
N THR A 319 -11.99 -10.76 -15.52
CA THR A 319 -12.05 -9.67 -16.52
C THR A 319 -10.69 -9.35 -17.14
N GLY A 320 -9.61 -9.91 -16.58
CA GLY A 320 -8.23 -9.61 -16.95
C GLY A 320 -7.63 -8.41 -16.21
N ALA A 321 -8.34 -7.84 -15.22
CA ALA A 321 -7.80 -6.77 -14.39
C ALA A 321 -6.76 -7.32 -13.39
N GLU A 322 -5.62 -6.64 -13.23
CA GLU A 322 -4.60 -7.00 -12.24
C GLU A 322 -5.11 -6.62 -10.85
N ILE A 323 -5.43 -7.63 -10.02
CA ILE A 323 -5.99 -7.44 -8.68
C ILE A 323 -4.93 -7.51 -7.57
N LEU A 324 -3.80 -8.16 -7.85
CA LEU A 324 -2.69 -8.29 -6.90
C LEU A 324 -1.36 -8.34 -7.66
N LEU A 325 -0.44 -7.49 -7.21
CA LEU A 325 0.96 -7.48 -7.61
C LEU A 325 1.80 -7.57 -6.32
N ARG A 326 2.54 -8.66 -6.15
CA ARG A 326 3.48 -8.81 -5.03
C ARG A 326 4.87 -9.12 -5.54
N GLY A 327 5.74 -8.12 -5.49
CA GLY A 327 7.18 -8.26 -5.69
C GLY A 327 7.95 -8.49 -4.38
N GLY A 328 9.26 -8.67 -4.50
CA GLY A 328 10.18 -8.79 -3.36
C GLY A 328 10.07 -10.11 -2.59
N ILE A 329 9.53 -11.17 -3.20
CA ILE A 329 9.43 -12.47 -2.53
C ILE A 329 10.79 -13.16 -2.64
N GLU A 330 11.57 -13.23 -1.55
CA GLU A 330 12.88 -13.90 -1.52
C GLU A 330 12.76 -15.43 -1.42
N GLY A 331 11.63 -15.92 -0.92
CA GLY A 331 11.30 -17.33 -0.79
C GLY A 331 10.79 -17.99 -2.08
N THR A 332 10.49 -19.28 -1.97
CA THR A 332 9.91 -20.13 -3.04
C THR A 332 8.40 -20.33 -2.91
N THR A 333 7.77 -19.62 -1.99
CA THR A 333 6.33 -19.67 -1.72
C THR A 333 5.76 -18.27 -1.50
N PHE A 334 4.48 -18.13 -1.79
CA PHE A 334 3.67 -16.97 -1.44
C PHE A 334 2.24 -17.44 -1.20
N SER A 335 1.59 -16.93 -0.16
CA SER A 335 0.18 -17.18 0.10
C SER A 335 -0.55 -15.84 0.19
N THR A 336 -1.82 -15.83 -0.22
CA THR A 336 -2.66 -14.66 -0.06
C THR A 336 -4.13 -15.03 -0.04
N GLN A 337 -4.93 -14.27 0.72
CA GLN A 337 -6.37 -14.40 0.70
C GLN A 337 -6.94 -13.79 -0.58
N LEU A 338 -7.77 -14.56 -1.28
CA LEU A 338 -8.52 -14.12 -2.45
C LEU A 338 -10.01 -14.31 -2.18
N ASN A 339 -10.85 -13.52 -2.85
CA ASN A 339 -12.29 -13.72 -2.83
C ASN A 339 -12.67 -14.97 -3.66
N ALA A 340 -13.91 -15.43 -3.52
CA ALA A 340 -14.44 -16.49 -4.38
C ALA A 340 -14.44 -16.02 -5.85
N GLY A 341 -13.89 -16.80 -6.77
CA GLY A 341 -13.77 -16.38 -8.17
C GLY A 341 -12.82 -17.20 -9.03
N LYS A 342 -12.78 -16.86 -10.32
CA LYS A 342 -11.82 -17.42 -11.30
C LYS A 342 -10.69 -16.43 -11.52
N TYR A 343 -9.46 -16.94 -11.52
CA TYR A 343 -8.25 -16.13 -11.56
C TYR A 343 -7.21 -16.72 -12.52
N THR A 344 -6.30 -15.87 -12.97
CA THR A 344 -5.05 -16.30 -13.58
C THR A 344 -3.86 -15.68 -12.86
N ALA A 345 -2.74 -16.38 -12.80
CA ALA A 345 -1.51 -15.88 -12.20
C ALA A 345 -0.30 -16.06 -13.13
N LYS A 346 0.67 -15.15 -12.99
CA LYS A 346 2.00 -15.24 -13.60
C LYS A 346 3.06 -14.90 -12.55
N LEU A 347 4.18 -15.60 -12.61
CA LEU A 347 5.33 -15.37 -11.76
C LEU A 347 6.50 -14.84 -12.60
N ALA A 348 7.15 -13.78 -12.16
CA ALA A 348 8.42 -13.32 -12.70
C ALA A 348 9.53 -13.65 -11.73
N SER A 349 10.55 -14.38 -12.17
CA SER A 349 11.85 -14.37 -11.52
C SER A 349 12.51 -13.04 -11.83
N VAL A 350 13.00 -12.35 -10.81
CA VAL A 350 13.52 -10.98 -10.92
C VAL A 350 14.98 -10.92 -10.49
N ASN A 351 15.79 -10.27 -11.31
CA ASN A 351 17.07 -9.74 -10.88
C ASN A 351 16.95 -8.22 -10.99
N ASN A 352 16.58 -7.58 -9.89
CA ASN A 352 16.37 -6.14 -9.83
C ASN A 352 17.70 -5.40 -9.98
N THR A 353 18.75 -6.01 -9.47
CA THR A 353 20.13 -5.70 -9.76
C THR A 353 20.43 -5.66 -11.26
N ALA A 354 19.74 -6.44 -12.10
CA ALA A 354 19.88 -6.44 -13.55
C ALA A 354 18.99 -5.44 -14.27
N GLN A 355 17.78 -5.20 -13.73
CA GLN A 355 16.62 -4.80 -14.53
C GLN A 355 16.28 -5.87 -15.61
N GLU A 356 16.33 -7.15 -15.22
CA GLU A 356 15.98 -8.29 -16.06
C GLU A 356 14.98 -9.19 -15.33
N TRP A 357 14.04 -9.74 -16.12
CA TRP A 357 12.91 -10.51 -15.65
C TRP A 357 12.67 -11.69 -16.58
N THR A 358 12.34 -12.85 -16.01
CA THR A 358 11.91 -14.02 -16.78
C THR A 358 10.59 -14.54 -16.23
N PHE A 359 9.59 -14.67 -17.09
CA PHE A 359 8.22 -14.97 -16.69
C PHE A 359 7.87 -16.45 -16.84
N SER A 360 7.08 -16.98 -15.90
CA SER A 360 6.42 -18.27 -16.02
C SER A 360 5.39 -18.24 -17.14
N ASP A 361 4.92 -19.44 -17.51
CA ASP A 361 3.66 -19.57 -18.23
C ASP A 361 2.48 -19.16 -17.33
N VAL A 362 1.31 -18.93 -17.92
CA VAL A 362 0.12 -18.47 -17.20
C VAL A 362 -0.60 -19.65 -16.57
N VAL A 363 -0.91 -19.57 -15.28
CA VAL A 363 -1.68 -20.60 -14.57
C VAL A 363 -3.09 -20.09 -14.29
N SER A 364 -4.11 -20.85 -14.67
CA SER A 364 -5.52 -20.55 -14.39
C SER A 364 -6.00 -21.39 -13.20
N PHE A 365 -6.76 -20.80 -12.28
CA PHE A 365 -7.29 -21.48 -11.10
C PHE A 365 -8.63 -20.87 -10.66
N THR A 366 -9.32 -21.53 -9.73
CA THR A 366 -10.59 -21.06 -9.15
C THR A 366 -10.51 -21.16 -7.64
N VAL A 367 -10.86 -20.09 -6.94
CA VAL A 367 -10.99 -20.03 -5.49
C VAL A 367 -12.46 -20.22 -5.15
N ALA A 368 -12.76 -21.23 -4.34
CA ALA A 368 -14.13 -21.50 -3.90
C ALA A 368 -14.58 -20.45 -2.87
N ALA A 369 -15.89 -20.32 -2.66
CA ALA A 369 -16.38 -19.61 -1.50
C ALA A 369 -15.92 -20.32 -0.22
N ALA A 370 -15.62 -19.53 0.81
CA ALA A 370 -15.55 -20.01 2.18
C ALA A 370 -16.83 -20.77 2.53
N ALA A 371 -16.70 -21.91 3.22
CA ALA A 371 -17.73 -22.25 4.19
C ALA A 371 -17.72 -21.14 5.26
N PRO A 372 -18.87 -20.64 5.73
CA PRO A 372 -18.92 -19.54 6.68
C PRO A 372 -18.03 -19.84 7.91
N GLU A 373 -17.19 -18.86 8.29
CA GLU A 373 -16.33 -18.97 9.47
C GLU A 373 -17.20 -19.18 10.70
N PRO A 374 -17.02 -20.27 11.46
CA PRO A 374 -17.92 -20.56 12.56
C PRO A 374 -17.51 -19.70 13.77
N THR A 375 -18.32 -18.68 14.06
CA THR A 375 -18.20 -17.65 15.12
C THR A 375 -17.73 -18.25 16.44
N PRO A 376 -16.76 -17.70 17.20
CA PRO A 376 -16.23 -18.35 18.41
C PRO A 376 -17.33 -18.81 19.39
N GLY A 377 -17.35 -20.09 19.73
CA GLY A 377 -18.40 -20.70 20.56
C GLY A 377 -18.41 -20.19 21.99
N PHE A 378 -19.57 -20.30 22.66
CA PHE A 378 -19.75 -19.78 24.01
C PHE A 378 -18.85 -20.51 25.02
N PRO A 379 -18.09 -19.81 25.88
CA PRO A 379 -17.25 -20.44 26.90
C PRO A 379 -18.06 -21.34 27.84
N GLY A 380 -17.76 -22.65 27.82
CA GLY A 380 -18.43 -23.65 28.66
C GLY A 380 -19.68 -24.30 28.05
N LEU A 381 -20.10 -23.92 26.84
CA LEU A 381 -21.13 -24.63 26.08
C LEU A 381 -20.51 -25.78 25.27
N ASP A 382 -21.25 -26.89 25.12
CA ASP A 382 -20.81 -28.02 24.30
C ASP A 382 -20.65 -27.58 22.81
N PRO A 383 -19.49 -27.80 22.17
CA PRO A 383 -19.30 -27.54 20.74
C PRO A 383 -20.25 -28.30 19.80
N ALA A 384 -20.94 -29.34 20.27
CA ALA A 384 -21.99 -30.04 19.53
C ALA A 384 -23.43 -29.52 19.84
N TYR A 385 -23.59 -28.57 20.78
CA TYR A 385 -24.91 -28.09 21.18
C TYR A 385 -25.66 -27.44 20.02
N ALA A 386 -26.93 -27.81 19.87
CA ALA A 386 -27.88 -27.15 18.99
C ALA A 386 -29.21 -26.97 19.72
N GLY A 387 -29.77 -25.77 19.66
CA GLY A 387 -31.00 -25.38 20.35
C GLY A 387 -30.94 -23.96 20.90
N ILE A 388 -31.89 -23.56 21.74
CA ILE A 388 -31.89 -22.21 22.34
C ILE A 388 -30.96 -22.10 23.55
N TYR A 389 -30.20 -21.01 23.60
CA TYR A 389 -29.31 -20.66 24.71
C TYR A 389 -29.58 -19.23 25.20
N LEU A 390 -29.45 -18.98 26.50
CA LEU A 390 -29.54 -17.62 27.06
C LEU A 390 -28.15 -17.00 27.14
N TYR A 391 -27.81 -16.16 26.15
CA TYR A 391 -26.57 -15.40 26.16
C TYR A 391 -26.79 -14.01 26.77
N ASN A 392 -26.16 -13.74 27.93
CA ASN A 392 -26.30 -12.48 28.67
C ASN A 392 -27.78 -12.06 28.92
N GLY A 393 -28.67 -13.04 29.13
CA GLY A 393 -30.11 -12.82 29.30
C GLY A 393 -30.93 -12.69 28.01
N THR A 394 -30.28 -12.71 26.84
CA THR A 394 -30.96 -12.71 25.53
C THR A 394 -31.03 -14.15 24.98
N PRO A 395 -32.22 -14.67 24.63
CA PRO A 395 -32.33 -15.97 23.97
C PRO A 395 -31.78 -15.91 22.54
N VAL A 396 -30.94 -16.88 22.18
CA VAL A 396 -30.34 -17.03 20.84
C VAL A 396 -30.47 -18.48 20.36
N ILE A 397 -30.66 -18.66 19.05
CA ILE A 397 -30.56 -19.95 18.37
C ILE A 397 -29.08 -20.33 18.27
N VAL A 398 -28.76 -21.55 18.70
CA VAL A 398 -27.39 -22.08 18.69
C VAL A 398 -27.32 -23.36 17.84
N LYS A 399 -26.20 -23.55 17.17
CA LYS A 399 -25.87 -24.72 16.35
C LYS A 399 -24.36 -24.94 16.35
N ASN A 400 -23.92 -26.16 16.64
CA ASN A 400 -22.51 -26.49 16.83
C ASN A 400 -21.82 -25.57 17.87
N GLY A 401 -22.50 -25.30 19.00
CA GLY A 401 -22.00 -24.51 20.13
C GLY A 401 -21.87 -23.00 19.89
N ARG A 402 -22.45 -22.49 18.79
CA ARG A 402 -22.28 -21.13 18.26
C ARG A 402 -23.63 -20.55 17.85
N ILE A 403 -23.80 -19.21 17.85
CA ILE A 403 -25.03 -18.59 17.34
C ILE A 403 -25.25 -19.02 15.88
N ASP A 404 -26.45 -19.50 15.54
CA ASP A 404 -26.83 -19.78 14.16
C ASP A 404 -27.21 -18.44 13.50
N GLU A 405 -26.22 -17.68 13.03
CA GLU A 405 -26.42 -16.38 12.38
C GLU A 405 -27.25 -16.47 11.08
N ASP A 406 -27.40 -17.68 10.52
CA ASP A 406 -28.30 -17.96 9.38
C ASP A 406 -29.76 -18.20 9.81
N ALA A 407 -30.07 -18.26 11.12
CA ALA A 407 -31.42 -18.48 11.62
C ALA A 407 -32.26 -17.19 11.55
N GLU A 408 -33.24 -17.21 10.64
CA GLU A 408 -34.10 -16.09 10.26
C GLU A 408 -35.57 -16.51 10.22
N GLY A 409 -36.47 -15.63 10.67
CA GLY A 409 -37.90 -15.90 10.72
C GLY A 409 -38.26 -16.96 11.76
N LEU A 410 -39.26 -17.79 11.46
CA LEU A 410 -39.71 -18.85 12.37
C LEU A 410 -38.77 -20.06 12.30
N THR A 411 -37.94 -20.24 13.34
CA THR A 411 -36.90 -21.27 13.44
C THR A 411 -37.22 -22.27 14.56
N ARG A 412 -37.00 -23.56 14.29
CA ARG A 412 -37.21 -24.65 15.27
C ARG A 412 -36.08 -24.71 16.30
N ASP A 413 -36.42 -24.91 17.57
CA ASP A 413 -35.44 -25.29 18.59
C ASP A 413 -34.95 -26.73 18.31
N ALA A 414 -33.65 -26.91 18.12
CA ALA A 414 -33.06 -28.22 17.89
C ALA A 414 -33.01 -29.08 19.17
N ALA A 415 -33.04 -28.48 20.35
CA ALA A 415 -33.13 -29.17 21.64
C ALA A 415 -34.57 -29.59 21.98
N HIS A 416 -35.57 -28.81 21.52
CA HIS A 416 -36.99 -29.06 21.74
C HIS A 416 -37.74 -28.99 20.39
N PRO A 417 -37.80 -30.08 19.60
CA PRO A 417 -38.28 -30.03 18.21
C PRO A 417 -39.74 -29.56 18.01
N ASP A 418 -40.57 -29.61 19.05
CA ASP A 418 -41.95 -29.11 19.01
C ASP A 418 -42.01 -27.57 19.20
N ASP A 419 -40.94 -26.96 19.68
CA ASP A 419 -40.86 -25.52 19.94
C ASP A 419 -40.23 -24.76 18.76
N TRP A 420 -40.85 -23.65 18.39
CA TRP A 420 -40.42 -22.76 17.31
C TRP A 420 -40.43 -21.31 17.77
N TYR A 421 -39.47 -20.53 17.31
CA TYR A 421 -39.23 -19.16 17.76
C TYR A 421 -38.96 -18.23 16.58
N TYR A 422 -39.38 -16.98 16.69
CA TYR A 422 -39.12 -15.95 15.69
C TYR A 422 -37.79 -15.25 15.99
N CYS A 423 -36.85 -15.31 15.06
CA CYS A 423 -35.51 -14.74 15.22
C CYS A 423 -35.04 -13.97 13.98
N SER A 424 -33.97 -13.18 14.14
CA SER A 424 -33.14 -12.72 13.02
C SER A 424 -31.67 -12.74 13.42
N ALA A 425 -30.78 -13.10 12.52
CA ALA A 425 -29.35 -13.32 12.79
C ALA A 425 -29.11 -14.19 14.05
N GLY A 426 -29.94 -15.21 14.25
CA GLY A 426 -29.89 -16.09 15.43
C GLY A 426 -30.39 -15.47 16.76
N ILE A 427 -30.82 -14.22 16.80
CA ILE A 427 -31.36 -13.57 18.01
C ILE A 427 -32.88 -13.74 18.05
N VAL A 428 -33.42 -14.30 19.14
CA VAL A 428 -34.88 -14.50 19.32
C VAL A 428 -35.53 -13.19 19.79
N HIS A 429 -36.55 -12.74 19.05
CA HIS A 429 -37.26 -11.48 19.31
C HIS A 429 -38.50 -11.72 20.18
N THR A 430 -38.30 -11.64 21.49
CA THR A 430 -39.34 -11.95 22.50
C THR A 430 -40.47 -10.92 22.56
N GLU A 431 -40.33 -9.78 21.90
CA GLU A 431 -41.36 -8.75 21.75
C GLU A 431 -42.35 -9.04 20.61
N VAL A 432 -42.04 -9.98 19.71
CA VAL A 432 -42.88 -10.28 18.55
C VAL A 432 -44.13 -11.05 18.96
N THR A 433 -45.29 -10.44 18.77
CA THR A 433 -46.61 -11.06 18.98
C THR A 433 -47.54 -10.71 17.80
N GLN A 434 -47.54 -11.55 16.76
CA GLN A 434 -48.24 -11.33 15.49
C GLN A 434 -48.23 -12.60 14.61
N ILE A 435 -48.92 -12.56 13.47
CA ILE A 435 -48.73 -13.56 12.41
C ILE A 435 -47.37 -13.34 11.72
N VAL A 436 -46.61 -14.41 11.50
CA VAL A 436 -45.37 -14.44 10.72
C VAL A 436 -45.44 -15.52 9.63
N PRO A 437 -44.82 -15.32 8.46
CA PRO A 437 -44.75 -16.34 7.42
C PRO A 437 -43.72 -17.43 7.76
N TYR A 438 -43.99 -18.66 7.32
CA TYR A 438 -43.02 -19.76 7.27
C TYR A 438 -43.33 -20.64 6.05
N ASP A 439 -42.37 -20.74 5.12
CA ASP A 439 -42.55 -21.35 3.80
C ASP A 439 -43.80 -20.79 3.06
N THR A 440 -44.76 -21.64 2.67
CA THR A 440 -46.02 -21.21 2.02
C THR A 440 -47.13 -20.86 3.02
N GLU A 441 -46.87 -20.99 4.31
CA GLU A 441 -47.83 -20.91 5.41
C GLU A 441 -47.56 -19.72 6.33
N TRP A 442 -48.51 -19.45 7.22
CA TRP A 442 -48.45 -18.31 8.13
C TRP A 442 -48.92 -18.74 9.51
N PHE A 443 -48.17 -18.37 10.54
CA PHE A 443 -48.33 -18.86 11.90
C PHE A 443 -48.36 -17.72 12.91
N TYR A 444 -49.11 -17.88 13.99
CA TYR A 444 -49.17 -16.90 15.06
C TYR A 444 -48.06 -17.14 16.08
N VAL A 445 -47.23 -16.12 16.26
CA VAL A 445 -46.18 -16.06 17.27
C VAL A 445 -46.63 -15.15 18.40
N LYS A 446 -46.30 -15.52 19.63
CA LYS A 446 -46.60 -14.80 20.86
C LYS A 446 -45.35 -14.76 21.74
N ASN A 447 -44.95 -13.57 22.14
CA ASN A 447 -43.70 -13.33 22.87
C ASN A 447 -42.46 -14.00 22.23
N GLY A 448 -42.37 -13.98 20.91
CA GLY A 448 -41.29 -14.60 20.13
C GLY A 448 -41.36 -16.12 19.97
N LYS A 449 -42.35 -16.82 20.53
CA LYS A 449 -42.56 -18.28 20.37
C LYS A 449 -43.83 -18.59 19.55
N LEU A 450 -43.81 -19.64 18.75
CA LEU A 450 -45.01 -20.18 18.08
C LEU A 450 -46.08 -20.58 19.12
N ASP A 451 -47.29 -20.05 18.98
CA ASP A 451 -48.42 -20.41 19.84
C ASP A 451 -49.37 -21.34 19.07
N THR A 452 -49.08 -22.64 19.11
CA THR A 452 -49.92 -23.71 18.52
C THR A 452 -51.30 -23.84 19.16
N THR A 453 -51.54 -23.18 20.30
CA THR A 453 -52.86 -23.15 20.96
C THR A 453 -53.73 -21.99 20.51
N MET A 454 -53.17 -21.03 19.76
CA MET A 454 -53.88 -19.84 19.33
C MET A 454 -55.06 -20.18 18.40
N ALA A 455 -56.26 -19.74 18.80
CA ALA A 455 -57.48 -19.80 18.02
C ALA A 455 -58.26 -18.49 18.25
N ALA A 456 -58.24 -17.58 17.27
CA ALA A 456 -58.86 -16.25 17.36
C ALA A 456 -58.96 -15.59 15.98
N ILE A 457 -59.76 -14.52 15.89
CA ILE A 457 -59.58 -13.48 14.88
C ILE A 457 -58.50 -12.50 15.36
N VAL A 458 -57.35 -12.45 14.68
CA VAL A 458 -56.21 -11.61 15.06
C VAL A 458 -56.06 -10.41 14.13
N ASP A 459 -55.66 -9.26 14.69
CA ASP A 459 -55.30 -8.08 13.91
C ASP A 459 -53.86 -8.23 13.35
N TYR A 460 -53.70 -8.05 12.05
CA TYR A 460 -52.41 -8.12 11.37
C TYR A 460 -52.39 -7.18 10.15
N ASN A 461 -51.37 -6.34 10.00
CA ASN A 461 -51.21 -5.38 8.89
C ASN A 461 -52.48 -4.55 8.56
N GLY A 462 -53.28 -4.19 9.56
CA GLY A 462 -54.52 -3.41 9.40
C GLY A 462 -55.75 -4.22 8.92
N GLY A 463 -55.62 -5.54 8.79
CA GLY A 463 -56.74 -6.47 8.55
C GLY A 463 -56.97 -7.41 9.73
N LYS A 464 -58.12 -8.08 9.73
CA LYS A 464 -58.47 -9.15 10.68
C LYS A 464 -58.37 -10.51 10.00
N PHE A 465 -57.74 -11.48 10.66
CA PHE A 465 -57.38 -12.76 10.07
C PHE A 465 -57.72 -13.94 10.99
N ALA A 466 -58.26 -15.02 10.42
CA ALA A 466 -58.69 -16.19 11.16
C ALA A 466 -57.52 -17.17 11.41
N VAL A 467 -57.14 -17.34 12.68
CA VAL A 467 -56.09 -18.28 13.11
C VAL A 467 -56.74 -19.41 13.92
N ALA A 468 -56.33 -20.65 13.67
CA ALA A 468 -56.66 -21.80 14.51
C ALA A 468 -55.46 -22.76 14.60
N ALA A 469 -55.27 -23.39 15.76
CA ALA A 469 -54.10 -24.23 16.06
C ALA A 469 -52.75 -23.53 15.75
N GLY A 470 -52.69 -22.21 15.97
CA GLY A 470 -51.52 -21.38 15.66
C GLY A 470 -51.27 -21.11 14.17
N ARG A 471 -52.12 -21.58 13.24
CA ARG A 471 -51.96 -21.38 11.79
C ARG A 471 -53.06 -20.49 11.20
N LEU A 472 -52.70 -19.63 10.27
CA LEU A 472 -53.63 -18.82 9.48
C LEU A 472 -54.46 -19.71 8.55
N LEU A 473 -55.78 -19.57 8.60
CA LEU A 473 -56.72 -20.34 7.78
C LEU A 473 -56.83 -19.78 6.36
N ARG A 474 -55.71 -19.74 5.62
CA ARG A 474 -55.57 -19.08 4.30
C ARG A 474 -56.57 -19.51 3.23
N GLU A 475 -57.06 -20.75 3.30
CA GLU A 475 -58.01 -21.30 2.32
C GLU A 475 -59.48 -21.23 2.81
N TYR A 476 -59.70 -20.74 4.03
CA TYR A 476 -61.03 -20.67 4.61
C TYR A 476 -61.85 -19.53 3.99
N ASN A 477 -63.07 -19.89 3.56
CA ASN A 477 -64.07 -18.99 3.02
C ASN A 477 -65.42 -19.35 3.64
N GLY A 478 -66.10 -18.41 4.30
CA GLY A 478 -67.35 -18.66 5.02
C GLY A 478 -67.46 -17.87 6.32
N LEU A 479 -68.42 -18.27 7.17
CA LEU A 479 -68.65 -17.66 8.48
C LEU A 479 -67.94 -18.44 9.58
N ILE A 480 -67.05 -17.75 10.31
CA ILE A 480 -66.35 -18.31 11.46
C ILE A 480 -66.66 -17.49 12.72
N GLN A 481 -66.94 -18.18 13.82
CA GLN A 481 -66.97 -17.57 15.15
C GLN A 481 -65.54 -17.32 15.61
N ASP A 482 -65.27 -16.14 16.15
CA ASP A 482 -64.01 -15.84 16.84
C ASP A 482 -63.93 -16.65 18.15
N PRO A 483 -63.04 -17.65 18.29
CA PRO A 483 -62.99 -18.48 19.50
C PRO A 483 -62.50 -17.73 20.75
N ALA A 484 -61.95 -16.53 20.58
CA ALA A 484 -61.59 -15.63 21.68
C ALA A 484 -62.76 -14.72 22.14
N GLY A 485 -63.91 -14.78 21.46
CA GLY A 485 -65.08 -13.93 21.74
C GLY A 485 -66.41 -14.62 21.41
N SER A 486 -67.43 -13.82 21.11
CA SER A 486 -68.75 -14.30 20.64
C SER A 486 -69.10 -13.82 19.23
N ASP A 487 -68.22 -13.01 18.63
CA ASP A 487 -68.42 -12.40 17.33
C ASP A 487 -68.24 -13.40 16.19
N TRP A 488 -69.08 -13.28 15.15
CA TRP A 488 -68.96 -14.07 13.93
C TRP A 488 -68.54 -13.17 12.77
N TYR A 489 -67.55 -13.61 12.00
CA TYR A 489 -66.97 -12.86 10.89
C TYR A 489 -67.14 -13.62 9.57
N PHE A 490 -67.51 -12.89 8.51
CA PHE A 490 -67.43 -13.40 7.15
C PHE A 490 -66.00 -13.26 6.64
N VAL A 491 -65.38 -14.40 6.36
CA VAL A 491 -63.97 -14.54 6.00
C VAL A 491 -63.88 -15.04 4.56
N ALA A 492 -62.94 -14.48 3.80
CA ALA A 492 -62.52 -14.98 2.50
C ALA A 492 -61.00 -15.04 2.46
N SER A 493 -60.44 -16.15 1.96
CA SER A 493 -59.02 -16.48 1.99
C SER A 493 -58.33 -16.24 3.36
N GLY A 494 -59.02 -16.58 4.44
CA GLY A 494 -58.53 -16.39 5.82
C GLY A 494 -58.58 -14.95 6.36
N GLN A 495 -58.99 -13.96 5.56
CA GLN A 495 -59.15 -12.56 5.98
C GLN A 495 -60.63 -12.18 6.14
N ALA A 496 -60.99 -11.51 7.24
CA ALA A 496 -62.33 -10.99 7.47
C ALA A 496 -62.64 -9.82 6.50
N GLN A 497 -63.79 -9.92 5.83
CA GLN A 497 -64.19 -9.03 4.74
C GLN A 497 -65.00 -7.84 5.28
N THR A 498 -64.33 -6.86 5.88
CA THR A 498 -64.96 -5.72 6.59
C THR A 498 -65.86 -4.82 5.73
N GLN A 499 -65.87 -4.99 4.41
CA GLN A 499 -66.75 -4.29 3.47
C GLN A 499 -67.94 -5.16 2.98
N TYR A 500 -68.00 -6.44 3.36
CA TYR A 500 -69.06 -7.34 2.94
C TYR A 500 -70.36 -7.08 3.74
N THR A 501 -71.44 -6.83 3.02
CA THR A 501 -72.79 -6.77 3.56
C THR A 501 -73.70 -7.59 2.65
N GLY A 502 -74.43 -8.55 3.22
CA GLY A 502 -75.20 -9.54 2.46
C GLY A 502 -75.42 -10.84 3.23
N LEU A 503 -76.00 -11.85 2.58
CA LEU A 503 -76.21 -13.17 3.18
C LEU A 503 -74.96 -14.05 3.04
N ALA A 504 -74.67 -14.87 4.05
CA ALA A 504 -73.66 -15.91 4.00
C ALA A 504 -74.17 -17.19 4.67
N GLN A 505 -73.79 -18.36 4.15
CA GLN A 505 -74.28 -19.65 4.66
C GLN A 505 -73.34 -20.20 5.76
N TYR A 506 -73.93 -20.80 6.78
CA TYR A 506 -73.24 -21.61 7.80
C TYR A 506 -74.15 -22.75 8.25
N ASP A 507 -73.62 -23.98 8.33
CA ASP A 507 -74.34 -25.19 8.75
C ASP A 507 -75.75 -25.35 8.14
N GLY A 508 -75.85 -25.09 6.82
CA GLY A 508 -77.10 -25.16 6.07
C GLY A 508 -78.02 -23.94 6.18
N ALA A 509 -77.93 -23.15 7.24
CA ALA A 509 -78.69 -21.90 7.43
C ALA A 509 -78.00 -20.69 6.78
N TRP A 510 -78.78 -19.66 6.46
CA TRP A 510 -78.29 -18.39 5.93
C TRP A 510 -78.33 -17.31 7.01
N PHE A 511 -77.30 -16.47 7.06
CA PHE A 511 -77.15 -15.42 8.06
C PHE A 511 -76.82 -14.08 7.41
N TYR A 512 -77.29 -12.99 8.01
CA TYR A 512 -77.10 -11.64 7.50
C TYR A 512 -75.89 -10.95 8.11
N ILE A 513 -74.99 -10.53 7.22
CA ILE A 513 -73.69 -9.96 7.54
C ILE A 513 -73.73 -8.47 7.20
N VAL A 514 -73.19 -7.64 8.09
CA VAL A 514 -73.04 -6.20 7.90
C VAL A 514 -71.58 -5.84 8.22
N ASN A 515 -70.90 -5.19 7.28
CA ASN A 515 -69.49 -4.78 7.41
C ASN A 515 -68.57 -5.94 7.85
N GLY A 516 -68.78 -7.14 7.29
CA GLY A 516 -68.00 -8.35 7.56
C GLY A 516 -68.32 -9.09 8.85
N LYS A 517 -69.29 -8.63 9.65
CA LYS A 517 -69.69 -9.23 10.94
C LYS A 517 -71.17 -9.65 10.93
N LEU A 518 -71.50 -10.74 11.60
CA LEU A 518 -72.89 -11.19 11.79
C LEU A 518 -73.71 -10.14 12.54
N ALA A 519 -74.85 -9.75 11.97
CA ALA A 519 -75.78 -8.81 12.58
C ALA A 519 -76.81 -9.57 13.45
N VAL A 520 -76.36 -10.10 14.60
CA VAL A 520 -77.13 -11.00 15.49
C VAL A 520 -78.49 -10.46 15.95
N ASP A 521 -78.63 -9.13 16.06
CA ASP A 521 -79.89 -8.48 16.49
C ASP A 521 -80.71 -7.92 15.30
N PHE A 522 -80.31 -8.21 14.06
CA PHE A 522 -81.02 -7.68 12.89
C PHE A 522 -82.33 -8.41 12.64
N VAL A 523 -83.42 -7.65 12.54
CA VAL A 523 -84.74 -8.11 12.11
C VAL A 523 -85.21 -7.20 10.96
N GLY A 524 -85.57 -7.79 9.82
CA GLY A 524 -86.07 -7.05 8.65
C GLY A 524 -85.81 -7.74 7.31
N ASP A 525 -86.26 -7.10 6.24
CA ASP A 525 -86.13 -7.64 4.88
C ASP A 525 -84.82 -7.17 4.23
N VAL A 526 -84.10 -8.10 3.59
CA VAL A 526 -82.84 -7.83 2.86
C VAL A 526 -82.94 -8.35 1.42
N GLN A 527 -82.29 -7.64 0.48
CA GLN A 527 -82.23 -8.07 -0.91
C GLN A 527 -80.99 -8.93 -1.17
N TYR A 528 -81.17 -10.10 -1.79
CA TYR A 528 -80.10 -11.00 -2.21
C TYR A 528 -80.46 -11.64 -3.56
N ASP A 529 -79.51 -11.66 -4.50
CA ASP A 529 -79.69 -12.16 -5.87
C ASP A 529 -81.00 -11.71 -6.57
N GLY A 530 -81.38 -10.45 -6.36
CA GLY A 530 -82.58 -9.84 -6.91
C GLY A 530 -83.90 -10.11 -6.16
N ALA A 531 -83.93 -11.11 -5.27
CA ALA A 531 -85.09 -11.42 -4.42
C ALA A 531 -84.99 -10.78 -3.03
N TRP A 532 -86.12 -10.68 -2.33
CA TRP A 532 -86.19 -10.20 -0.93
C TRP A 532 -86.39 -11.36 0.02
N PHE A 533 -85.65 -11.35 1.13
CA PHE A 533 -85.69 -12.38 2.17
C PHE A 533 -85.87 -11.74 3.54
N HIS A 534 -86.70 -12.34 4.38
CA HIS A 534 -86.86 -11.91 5.76
C HIS A 534 -85.74 -12.49 6.64
N VAL A 535 -85.18 -11.66 7.51
CA VAL A 535 -84.16 -12.05 8.49
C VAL A 535 -84.72 -11.76 9.87
N ASP A 536 -84.62 -12.72 10.78
CA ASP A 536 -84.97 -12.61 12.19
C ASP A 536 -83.76 -13.00 13.04
N HIS A 537 -83.38 -12.14 14.00
CA HIS A 537 -82.19 -12.30 14.85
C HIS A 537 -80.92 -12.70 14.07
N GLY A 538 -80.68 -12.01 12.95
CA GLY A 538 -79.52 -12.23 12.07
C GLY A 538 -79.54 -13.50 11.23
N MET A 539 -80.55 -14.36 11.35
CA MET A 539 -80.74 -15.58 10.55
C MET A 539 -81.89 -15.41 9.56
N LEU A 540 -81.75 -15.93 8.34
CA LEU A 540 -82.81 -15.94 7.34
C LEU A 540 -83.98 -16.82 7.83
N ALA A 541 -85.17 -16.24 7.89
CA ALA A 541 -86.40 -16.98 8.18
C ALA A 541 -86.85 -17.74 6.93
N LEU A 542 -87.05 -19.05 7.06
CA LEU A 542 -87.54 -19.96 6.01
C LEU A 542 -89.07 -20.01 5.95
#